data_AF-A0A8J6NWV9-F1
#
_entry.id   AF-A0A8J6NWV9-F1
#
_cell.length_a   1.000
_cell.length_b   1.000
_cell.length_c   1.000
_cell.angle_alpha   90.00
_cell.angle_beta   90.00
_cell.angle_gamma   90.00
#
_symmetry.space_group_name_H-M   'P 1'
#
loop_
_entity.id
_entity.type
_entity.pdbx_description
1 polymer ?
#
loop_
_entity_poly.entity_id
_entity_poly.type
_entity_poly.pdbx_seq_one_letter_code
_entity_poly.pdbx_strand_id
1 'polypeptide(L)' 'MQTIDINKDELFSLIKKAVREVMIEEMSRTWLEGLPMVTDEEQEDINRHYGKPDRPKKIESRETVDL' A
#
# COMPACT_ATOMS: atom_id res chain seq x y z
N MET A 1 -24.50 -29.35 10.34
CA MET A 1 -23.08 -29.00 10.21
C MET A 1 -22.74 -29.08 8.73
N GLN A 2 -22.33 -27.98 8.11
CA GLN A 2 -21.99 -27.97 6.69
C GLN A 2 -20.51 -28.33 6.55
N THR A 3 -20.21 -29.36 5.78
CA THR A 3 -18.84 -29.80 5.46
C THR A 3 -18.43 -29.18 4.14
N ILE A 4 -17.32 -28.44 4.13
CA ILE A 4 -16.74 -27.88 2.92
C ILE A 4 -15.77 -28.92 2.38
N ASP A 5 -16.09 -29.50 1.22
CA ASP A 5 -15.19 -30.36 0.48
C ASP A 5 -14.40 -29.48 -0.49
N ILE A 6 -13.10 -29.32 -0.22
CA ILE A 6 -12.20 -28.53 -1.05
C ILE A 6 -10.96 -29.37 -1.35
N ASN A 7 -10.52 -29.35 -2.61
CA ASN A 7 -9.32 -30.08 -2.96
C ASN A 7 -8.07 -29.31 -2.49
N LYS A 8 -6.95 -30.03 -2.37
CA LYS A 8 -5.70 -29.49 -1.85
C LYS A 8 -5.13 -28.34 -2.69
N ASP A 9 -5.25 -28.41 -4.01
CA ASP A 9 -4.68 -27.42 -4.92
C ASP A 9 -5.47 -26.11 -4.89
N GLU A 10 -6.79 -26.21 -4.75
CA GLU A 10 -7.69 -25.08 -4.56
C GLU A 10 -7.44 -24.39 -3.22
N LEU A 11 -7.32 -25.16 -2.14
CA LEU A 11 -6.95 -24.62 -0.83
C LEU A 11 -5.59 -23.92 -0.86
N PHE A 12 -4.58 -24.54 -1.49
CA PHE A 12 -3.25 -23.94 -1.64
C PHE A 12 -3.31 -22.63 -2.41
N SER A 13 -4.09 -22.58 -3.49
CA SER A 13 -4.25 -21.38 -4.32
C SER A 13 -4.93 -20.24 -3.57
N LEU A 14 -5.96 -20.55 -2.78
CA LEU A 14 -6.65 -19.57 -1.93
C LEU A 14 -5.71 -18.99 -0.87
N ILE A 15 -4.95 -19.83 -0.18
CA ILE A 15 -3.96 -19.38 0.81
C ILE A 15 -2.90 -18.50 0.14
N LYS A 16 -2.38 -18.94 -1.01
CA LYS A 16 -1.35 -18.19 -1.75
C LYS A 16 -1.84 -16.82 -2.18
N LYS A 17 -3.10 -16.72 -2.59
CA LYS A 17 -3.74 -15.45 -2.96
C LYS A 17 -3.87 -14.53 -1.75
N ALA A 18 -4.41 -15.04 -0.64
CA ALA A 18 -4.56 -14.27 0.60
C ALA A 18 -3.21 -13.73 1.12
N VAL A 19 -2.17 -14.58 1.15
CA VAL A 19 -0.82 -14.16 1.56
C VAL A 19 -0.27 -13.09 0.62
N ARG A 20 -0.44 -13.26 -0.70
CA ARG A 20 0.05 -12.30 -1.69
C ARG A 20 -0.61 -10.92 -1.51
N GLU A 21 -1.91 -10.88 -1.26
CA GLU A 21 -2.64 -9.62 -1.08
C GLU A 21 -2.10 -8.84 0.13
N VAL A 22 -1.92 -9.51 1.27
CA VAL A 22 -1.34 -8.90 2.48
C VAL A 22 0.10 -8.42 2.23
N MET A 23 0.92 -9.23 1.56
CA MET A 23 2.30 -8.84 1.25
C MET A 23 2.37 -7.61 0.34
N ILE A 24 1.47 -7.46 -0.63
CA ILE A 24 1.41 -6.30 -1.51
C ILE A 24 1.07 -5.04 -0.71
N GLU A 25 0.09 -5.13 0.20
CA GLU A 25 -0.30 -4.01 1.06
C GLU A 25 0.86 -3.57 1.96
N GLU A 26 1.49 -4.53 2.65
CA GLU A 26 2.62 -4.25 3.55
C GLU A 26 3.83 -3.69 2.80
N MET A 27 4.18 -4.25 1.62
CA MET A 27 5.26 -3.69 0.79
C MET A 27 4.96 -2.26 0.34
N SER A 28 3.71 -1.96 -0.02
CA SER A 28 3.31 -0.60 -0.42
C SER A 28 3.44 0.38 0.75
N ARG A 29 3.03 -0.05 1.94
CA ARG A 29 3.19 0.73 3.18
C ARG A 29 4.65 1.00 3.49
N THR A 30 5.49 -0.04 3.53
CA THR A 30 6.93 0.12 3.78
C THR A 30 7.59 1.01 2.74
N TRP A 31 7.19 0.90 1.47
CA TRP A 31 7.73 1.76 0.42
C TRP A 31 7.38 3.23 0.64
N LEU A 32 6.14 3.53 1.04
CA LEU A 32 5.70 4.89 1.36
C LEU A 32 6.39 5.45 2.61
N GLU A 33 6.52 4.63 3.65
CA GLU A 33 7.20 5.01 4.91
C GLU A 33 8.72 5.20 4.72
N GLY A 34 9.30 4.53 3.71
CA GLY A 34 10.72 4.66 3.36
C GLY A 34 11.05 5.86 2.47
N LEU A 35 10.06 6.64 2.02
CA LEU A 35 10.32 7.84 1.22
C LEU A 35 10.98 8.92 2.10
N PRO A 36 12.04 9.58 1.61
CA PRO A 36 12.65 10.69 2.34
C PRO A 36 11.63 11.83 2.47
N MET A 37 11.58 12.45 3.64
CA MET A 37 10.89 13.73 3.79
C MET A 37 11.65 14.77 2.97
N VAL A 38 10.95 15.40 2.04
CA VAL A 38 11.46 16.52 1.24
C VAL A 38 10.89 17.82 1.79
N THR A 39 11.70 18.87 1.75
CA THR A 39 11.28 20.24 2.06
C THR A 39 10.41 20.82 0.94
N ASP A 40 9.70 21.92 1.20
CA ASP A 40 8.89 22.60 0.19
C ASP A 40 9.73 23.08 -1.01
N GLU A 41 10.97 23.53 -0.75
CA GLU A 41 11.92 23.96 -1.80
C GLU A 41 12.35 22.78 -2.69
N GLU A 42 12.70 21.65 -2.09
CA GLU A 42 13.05 20.42 -2.81
C GLU A 42 11.85 19.89 -3.61
N GLN A 43 10.64 19.96 -3.04
CA GLN A 43 9.42 19.56 -3.73
C GLN A 43 9.12 20.47 -4.93
N GLU A 44 9.41 21.77 -4.84
CA GLU A 44 9.29 22.70 -5.97
C GLU A 44 10.29 22.40 -7.08
N ASP A 45 11.55 22.06 -6.74
CA ASP A 45 12.57 21.69 -7.72
C ASP A 45 12.23 20.37 -8.44
N ILE A 46 11.71 19.38 -7.69
CA ILE A 46 11.19 18.13 -8.26
C ILE A 46 10.06 18.42 -9.24
N ASN A 47 9.08 19.27 -8.85
CA ASN A 47 7.97 19.63 -9.72
C ASN A 47 8.43 20.36 -10.98
N ARG A 48 9.50 21.16 -10.90
CA ARG A 48 10.10 21.86 -12.06
C ARG A 48 10.72 20.89 -13.05
N HIS A 49 11.44 19.86 -12.57
CA HIS A 49 12.15 18.91 -13.42
C HIS A 49 11.26 17.80 -13.97
N TYR A 50 10.29 17.32 -13.18
CA TYR A 50 9.48 16.14 -13.51
C TYR A 50 8.00 16.46 -13.78
N GLY A 51 7.59 17.72 -13.60
CA GLY A 51 6.19 18.14 -13.68
C GLY A 51 5.45 17.94 -12.36
N LYS A 52 4.42 18.75 -12.14
CA LYS A 52 3.54 18.63 -10.98
C LYS A 52 2.48 17.54 -11.25
N PRO A 53 2.17 16.66 -10.29
CA PRO A 53 1.08 15.71 -10.48
C PRO A 53 -0.27 16.42 -10.63
N ASP A 54 -1.11 15.90 -11.53
CA ASP A 54 -2.43 16.47 -11.87
C ASP A 54 -3.40 16.56 -10.67
N ARG A 55 -3.16 15.78 -9.62
CA ARG A 55 -3.95 15.81 -8.39
C ARG A 55 -3.01 15.83 -7.19
N PRO A 56 -3.10 16.85 -6.30
CA PRO A 56 -2.46 16.75 -5.01
C PRO A 56 -3.12 15.57 -4.29
N LYS A 57 -2.38 14.48 -4.09
CA LYS A 57 -2.79 13.44 -3.13
C LYS A 57 -2.77 14.12 -1.77
N LYS A 58 -3.93 14.48 -1.23
CA LYS A 58 -4.03 14.76 0.20
C LYS A 58 -3.52 13.51 0.90
N ILE A 59 -2.41 13.63 1.60
CA ILE A 59 -2.01 12.66 2.61
C ILE A 59 -3.08 12.84 3.69
N GLU A 60 -4.16 12.07 3.63
CA GLU A 60 -5.08 11.98 4.75
C GLU A 60 -4.30 11.32 5.89
N SER A 61 -3.81 12.14 6.80
CA SER A 61 -3.37 11.69 8.11
C SER A 61 -4.56 10.92 8.71
N ARG A 62 -4.50 9.59 8.69
CA ARG A 62 -5.39 8.77 9.51
C ARG A 62 -5.07 9.17 10.94
N GLU A 63 -5.99 9.91 11.58
CA GLU A 63 -5.99 10.05 13.02
C GLU A 63 -5.79 8.66 13.62
N THR A 64 -4.84 8.56 14.54
CA THR A 64 -4.60 7.34 15.33
C THR A 64 -5.94 6.92 15.92
N VAL A 65 -6.45 5.77 15.48
CA VAL A 65 -7.57 5.13 16.17
C VAL A 65 -6.98 4.59 17.46
N ASP A 66 -7.19 5.33 18.55
CA ASP A 66 -6.99 4.80 19.90
C ASP A 66 -7.90 3.57 20.05
N LEU A 67 -7.28 2.41 20.31
CA LEU A 67 -7.94 1.17 20.70
C LEU A 67 -8.07 1.09 22.23
#